data_AF-A0A967YRD6-F1
#
_entry.id   AF-A0A967YRD6-F1
#
_cell.length_a   1.000
_cell.length_b   1.000
_cell.length_c   1.000
_cell.angle_alpha   90.00
_cell.angle_beta   90.00
_cell.angle_gamma   90.00
#
_symmetry.space_group_name_H-M   'P 1'
#
loop_
_entity.id
_entity.type
_entity.pdbx_description
1 polymer ?
#
loop_
_entity_poly.entity_id
_entity_poly.type
_entity_poly.pdbx_seq_one_letter_code
_entity_poly.pdbx_strand_id
1 'polypeptide(L)'
;MRQYGIDVKAEERTRLPGKLEAEKRAGALRGFFKSALQFLRGTWESLQKPAIAVIGPGFVKNGFVKYVKNMSSDIAESIVDVKGVNSAGISGIQEALRSGVLTKTLKHVRIAEETRLIEELLARIG
;
A
#
# COMPACT_ATOMS: atom_id res chain seq x y z
N MET A 1 17.65 -8.44 -17.36
CA MET A 1 16.39 -8.38 -16.60
C MET A 1 16.45 -7.19 -15.68
N ARG A 2 15.53 -6.22 -15.77
CA ARG A 2 15.48 -5.10 -14.81
C ARG A 2 15.01 -5.64 -13.46
N GLN A 3 15.90 -5.76 -12.49
CA GLN A 3 15.51 -5.98 -11.10
C GLN A 3 14.83 -4.70 -10.61
N TYR A 4 13.51 -4.76 -10.41
CA TYR A 4 12.87 -3.83 -9.49
C TYR A 4 13.41 -4.17 -8.10
N GLY A 5 14.29 -3.32 -7.54
CA GLY A 5 14.73 -3.46 -6.16
C GLY A 5 13.54 -3.24 -5.25
N ILE A 6 12.96 -4.32 -4.70
CA ILE A 6 11.91 -4.22 -3.68
C ILE A 6 12.62 -3.95 -2.35
N ASP A 7 12.37 -2.78 -1.78
CA ASP A 7 12.82 -2.41 -0.44
C ASP A 7 11.66 -2.59 0.55
N VAL A 8 11.79 -3.56 1.46
CA VAL A 8 10.73 -3.92 2.41
C VAL A 8 10.92 -3.11 3.69
N LYS A 9 10.00 -2.16 3.93
CA LYS A 9 10.03 -1.29 5.13
C LYS A 9 9.43 -1.94 6.38
N ALA A 10 8.49 -2.87 6.20
CA ALA A 10 7.89 -3.64 7.28
C ALA A 10 7.31 -4.96 6.75
N GLU A 11 7.41 -6.03 7.54
CA GLU A 11 6.68 -7.28 7.35
C GLU A 11 6.09 -7.69 8.71
N GLU A 12 4.78 -7.95 8.75
CA GLU A 12 4.10 -8.46 9.93
C GLU A 12 3.34 -9.74 9.56
N ARG A 13 3.43 -10.74 10.44
CA ARG A 13 2.66 -11.99 10.33
C ARG A 13 1.66 -12.06 11.47
N THR A 14 0.40 -12.31 11.13
CA THR A 14 -0.66 -12.50 12.12
C THR A 14 -1.28 -13.89 11.98
N ARG A 15 -1.59 -14.51 13.12
CA ARG A 15 -2.39 -15.74 13.18
C ARG A 15 -3.81 -15.35 13.57
N LEU A 16 -4.71 -15.36 12.58
CA LEU A 16 -6.11 -15.08 12.84
C LEU A 16 -6.78 -16.27 13.54
N PRO A 17 -7.58 -16.05 14.59
CA PRO A 17 -8.41 -17.07 15.22
C PRO A 17 -9.28 -17.83 14.22
N GLY A 18 -9.67 -19.05 14.59
CA GLY A 18 -10.45 -19.95 13.75
C GLY A 18 -11.76 -19.34 13.27
N LYS A 19 -12.33 -19.88 12.19
CA LYS A 19 -13.59 -19.37 11.60
C LYS A 19 -14.77 -19.36 12.59
N LEU A 20 -14.74 -20.24 13.60
CA LEU A 20 -15.78 -20.39 14.62
C LEU A 20 -15.72 -19.31 15.72
N GLU A 21 -14.63 -18.54 15.81
CA GLU A 21 -14.45 -17.50 16.84
C GLU A 21 -14.58 -16.10 16.22
N ALA A 22 -15.77 -15.79 15.68
CA ALA A 22 -16.01 -14.60 14.87
C ALA A 22 -15.60 -13.29 15.56
N GLU A 23 -15.96 -13.10 16.84
CA GLU A 23 -15.62 -11.87 17.58
C GLU A 23 -14.11 -11.73 17.84
N LYS A 24 -13.46 -12.80 18.30
CA LYS A 24 -12.00 -12.80 18.52
C LYS A 24 -11.26 -12.58 17.21
N ARG A 25 -11.75 -13.18 16.11
CA ARG A 25 -11.20 -13.00 14.77
C ARG A 25 -11.34 -11.55 14.31
N ALA A 26 -12.50 -10.92 14.53
CA ALA A 26 -12.70 -9.51 14.21
C ALA A 26 -11.79 -8.60 15.05
N GLY A 27 -11.62 -8.90 16.34
CA GLY A 27 -10.68 -8.20 17.22
C GLY A 27 -9.23 -8.32 16.73
N ALA A 28 -8.78 -9.54 16.42
CA ALA A 28 -7.44 -9.79 15.89
C ALA A 28 -7.20 -9.07 14.55
N LEU A 29 -8.20 -9.07 13.66
CA LEU A 29 -8.10 -8.37 12.38
C LEU A 29 -8.03 -6.84 12.55
N ARG A 30 -8.81 -6.27 13.47
CA ARG A 30 -8.71 -4.85 13.82
C ARG A 30 -7.33 -4.50 14.41
N GLY A 31 -6.79 -5.36 15.28
CA GLY A 31 -5.43 -5.20 15.80
C GLY A 31 -4.37 -5.21 14.71
N PHE A 32 -4.48 -6.18 13.78
CA PHE A 32 -3.61 -6.26 12.62
C PHE A 32 -3.70 -5.02 11.72
N PHE A 33 -4.91 -4.51 11.45
CA PHE A 33 -5.07 -3.28 10.67
C PHE A 33 -4.53 -2.05 11.39
N LYS A 34 -4.68 -1.96 12.70
CA LYS A 34 -4.09 -0.88 13.52
C LYS A 34 -2.58 -0.87 13.37
N SER A 35 -1.94 -2.02 13.57
CA SER A 35 -0.48 -2.17 13.44
C SER A 35 0.00 -1.81 12.04
N ALA A 36 -0.65 -2.35 10.99
CA ALA A 36 -0.34 -2.04 9.61
C ALA A 36 -0.46 -0.53 9.29
N LEU A 37 -1.49 0.15 9.80
CA LEU A 37 -1.65 1.60 9.62
C LEU A 37 -0.57 2.39 10.36
N GLN A 38 -0.14 1.95 11.55
CA GLN A 38 0.94 2.60 12.28
C GLN A 38 2.28 2.51 11.53
N PHE A 39 2.62 1.33 11.01
CA PHE A 39 3.82 1.18 10.17
C PHE A 39 3.73 1.98 8.86
N LEU A 40 2.56 1.95 8.22
CA LEU A 40 2.31 2.73 7.00
C LEU A 40 2.49 4.23 7.26
N ARG A 41 1.95 4.76 8.36
CA ARG A 41 2.08 6.18 8.75
C ARG A 41 3.53 6.62 8.79
N GLY A 42 4.35 5.96 9.61
CA GLY A 42 5.75 6.37 9.79
C GLY A 42 6.58 6.24 8.50
N THR A 43 6.30 5.22 7.70
CA THR A 43 6.95 5.04 6.40
C THR A 43 6.50 6.09 5.39
N TRP A 44 5.21 6.37 5.32
CA TRP A 44 4.63 7.33 4.39
C TRP A 44 5.11 8.75 4.66
N GLU A 45 5.18 9.17 5.94
CA GLU A 45 5.71 10.48 6.32
C GLU A 45 7.21 10.61 6.01
N SER A 46 8.01 9.59 6.34
CA SER A 46 9.47 9.62 6.09
C SER A 46 9.83 9.63 4.60
N LEU A 47 8.97 9.08 3.74
CA LEU A 47 9.13 9.08 2.28
C LEU A 47 8.50 10.29 1.58
N GLN A 48 8.15 11.35 2.33
CA GLN A 48 7.51 12.56 1.80
C GLN A 48 6.15 12.32 1.14
N LYS A 49 5.33 11.47 1.78
CA LYS A 49 3.91 11.23 1.46
C LYS A 49 3.67 10.75 0.02
N PRO A 50 4.31 9.66 -0.43
CA PRO A 50 4.11 9.15 -1.78
C PRO A 50 2.70 8.59 -2.00
N ALA A 51 2.34 8.40 -3.27
CA ALA A 51 1.13 7.67 -3.65
C ALA A 51 1.18 6.20 -3.18
N ILE A 52 0.02 5.68 -2.77
CA ILE A 52 -0.11 4.35 -2.17
C ILE A 52 -0.95 3.45 -3.08
N ALA A 53 -0.43 2.25 -3.37
CA ALA A 53 -1.20 1.17 -3.97
C ALA A 53 -1.38 0.04 -2.95
N VAL A 54 -2.62 -0.41 -2.75
CA VAL A 54 -2.94 -1.53 -1.85
C VAL A 54 -3.20 -2.80 -2.66
N ILE A 55 -2.43 -3.85 -2.40
CA ILE A 55 -2.62 -5.16 -3.02
C ILE A 55 -2.93 -6.23 -1.97
N GLY A 56 -3.75 -7.22 -2.33
CA GLY A 56 -3.94 -8.37 -1.47
C GLY A 56 -5.02 -9.36 -1.91
N PRO A 57 -5.01 -10.57 -1.32
CA PRO A 57 -6.00 -11.60 -1.60
C PRO A 57 -7.35 -11.30 -0.94
N GLY A 58 -8.42 -11.63 -1.67
CA GLY A 58 -9.79 -11.63 -1.16
C GLY A 58 -10.26 -10.30 -0.57
N PHE A 59 -11.00 -10.40 0.55
CA PHE A 59 -11.67 -9.29 1.22
C PHE A 59 -10.78 -8.53 2.22
N VAL A 60 -9.63 -9.08 2.61
CA VAL A 60 -8.77 -8.47 3.65
C VAL A 60 -8.25 -7.10 3.21
N LYS A 61 -7.84 -6.95 1.93
CA LYS A 61 -7.39 -5.65 1.40
C LYS A 61 -8.50 -4.58 1.47
N ASN A 62 -9.74 -4.96 1.16
CA ASN A 62 -10.87 -4.03 1.14
C ASN A 62 -11.25 -3.65 2.58
N GLY A 63 -11.17 -4.61 3.50
CA GLY A 63 -11.30 -4.36 4.93
C GLY A 63 -10.25 -3.37 5.44
N PHE A 64 -9.00 -3.53 5.04
CA PHE A 64 -7.93 -2.60 5.40
C PHE A 64 -8.18 -1.20 4.83
N VAL A 65 -8.49 -1.08 3.54
CA VAL A 65 -8.81 0.23 2.92
C VAL A 65 -9.97 0.92 3.64
N LYS A 66 -11.03 0.17 4.00
CA LYS A 66 -12.15 0.72 4.78
C LYS A 66 -11.70 1.16 6.17
N TYR A 67 -10.84 0.40 6.82
CA TYR A 67 -10.26 0.76 8.12
C TYR A 67 -9.44 2.06 8.02
N VAL A 68 -8.56 2.18 7.02
CA VAL A 68 -7.76 3.39 6.78
C VAL A 68 -8.67 4.60 6.57
N LYS A 69 -9.68 4.50 5.69
CA LYS A 69 -10.66 5.58 5.45
C LYS A 69 -11.32 6.11 6.72
N ASN A 70 -11.60 5.24 7.68
CA ASN A 70 -12.23 5.63 8.94
C ASN A 70 -11.26 6.24 9.95
N MET A 71 -9.97 5.87 9.89
CA MET A 71 -8.97 6.23 10.89
C MET A 71 -8.01 7.33 10.43
N SER A 72 -7.94 7.58 9.12
CA SER A 72 -6.96 8.47 8.48
C SER A 72 -7.41 8.86 7.08
N SER A 73 -8.01 10.05 6.94
CA SER A 73 -8.46 10.57 5.65
C SER A 73 -7.28 10.87 4.71
N ASP A 74 -6.18 11.41 5.25
CA ASP A 74 -4.99 11.80 4.50
C ASP A 74 -4.26 10.63 3.82
N ILE A 75 -4.05 9.52 4.53
CA ILE A 75 -3.51 8.29 3.91
C ILE A 75 -4.54 7.73 2.94
N ALA A 76 -5.83 7.76 3.28
CA ALA A 76 -6.87 7.23 2.41
C ALA A 76 -6.95 7.97 1.07
N GLU A 77 -6.80 9.30 1.07
CA GLU A 77 -6.71 10.13 -0.15
C GLU A 77 -5.47 9.81 -0.98
N SER A 78 -4.39 9.37 -0.33
CA SER A 78 -3.15 8.96 -1.01
C SER A 78 -3.23 7.55 -1.62
N ILE A 79 -4.30 6.79 -1.35
CA ILE A 79 -4.52 5.47 -1.99
C ILE A 79 -5.05 5.68 -3.40
N VAL A 80 -4.16 5.53 -4.38
CA VAL A 80 -4.47 5.74 -5.81
C VAL A 80 -4.97 4.48 -6.51
N ASP A 81 -4.73 3.29 -5.92
CA ASP A 81 -5.18 2.03 -6.50
C ASP A 81 -5.32 0.90 -5.47
N VAL A 82 -6.26 -0.01 -5.73
CA VAL A 82 -6.52 -1.20 -4.92
C VAL A 82 -6.69 -2.40 -5.85
N LYS A 83 -5.76 -3.36 -5.78
CA LYS A 83 -5.71 -4.51 -6.72
C LYS A 83 -5.70 -5.86 -6.02
N GLY A 84 -6.22 -6.87 -6.72
CA GLY A 84 -6.19 -8.26 -6.27
C GLY A 84 -4.88 -8.94 -6.65
N VAL A 85 -4.40 -9.81 -5.76
CA VAL A 85 -3.33 -10.79 -6.00
C VAL A 85 -3.72 -12.10 -5.31
N ASN A 86 -3.09 -13.21 -5.69
CA ASN A 86 -3.42 -14.52 -5.13
C ASN A 86 -2.64 -14.83 -3.85
N SER A 87 -1.54 -14.12 -3.60
CA SER A 87 -0.67 -14.31 -2.44
C SER A 87 -0.51 -13.04 -1.60
N ALA A 88 -0.21 -13.19 -0.31
CA ALA A 88 0.16 -12.08 0.58
C ALA A 88 1.69 -11.95 0.69
N GLY A 89 2.17 -10.81 1.23
CA GLY A 89 3.60 -10.57 1.43
C GLY A 89 4.37 -10.34 0.12
N ILE A 90 5.68 -10.62 0.14
CA ILE A 90 6.60 -10.35 -0.98
C ILE A 90 6.19 -11.10 -2.25
N SER A 91 5.69 -12.33 -2.14
CA SER A 91 5.23 -13.10 -3.31
C SER A 91 4.05 -12.41 -4.00
N GLY A 92 3.12 -11.84 -3.24
CA GLY A 92 2.03 -11.03 -3.78
C GLY A 92 2.52 -9.75 -4.48
N ILE A 93 3.54 -9.09 -3.93
CA ILE A 93 4.17 -7.92 -4.58
C ILE A 93 4.81 -8.32 -5.91
N GLN A 94 5.57 -9.42 -5.93
CA GLN A 94 6.21 -9.91 -7.15
C GLN A 94 5.19 -10.36 -8.21
N GLU A 95 4.09 -11.00 -7.79
CA GLU A 95 2.96 -11.34 -8.65
C GLU A 95 2.34 -10.09 -9.28
N ALA A 96 2.08 -9.06 -8.49
CA ALA A 96 1.52 -7.79 -8.97
C ALA A 96 2.44 -7.11 -10.01
N LEU A 97 3.74 -7.11 -9.76
CA LEU A 97 4.73 -6.54 -10.68
C LEU A 97 4.83 -7.34 -11.98
N ARG A 98 4.91 -8.67 -11.91
CA ARG A 98 5.01 -9.53 -13.09
C ARG A 98 3.75 -9.55 -13.95
N SER A 99 2.58 -9.55 -13.32
CA SER A 99 1.29 -9.55 -14.02
C SER A 99 0.94 -8.19 -14.64
N GLY A 100 1.64 -7.12 -14.26
CA GLY A 100 1.35 -5.78 -14.72
C GLY A 100 0.07 -5.18 -14.15
N VAL A 101 -0.47 -5.75 -13.06
CA VAL A 101 -1.72 -5.26 -12.44
C VAL A 101 -1.59 -3.80 -11.94
N LEU A 102 -0.35 -3.38 -11.66
CA LEU A 102 -0.01 -2.01 -11.24
C LEU A 102 0.56 -1.14 -12.37
N THR A 103 0.66 -1.64 -13.62
CA THR A 103 1.36 -0.93 -14.71
C THR A 103 0.80 0.48 -14.96
N LYS A 104 -0.54 0.63 -14.97
CA LYS A 104 -1.18 1.94 -15.16
C LYS A 104 -0.83 2.91 -14.03
N THR A 105 -0.91 2.43 -12.80
CA THR A 105 -0.62 3.20 -11.58
C THR A 105 0.84 3.64 -11.55
N LEU A 106 1.78 2.72 -11.81
CA LEU A 106 3.21 3.02 -11.88
C LEU A 106 3.54 4.03 -12.99
N LYS A 107 2.88 3.93 -14.15
CA LYS A 107 3.05 4.90 -15.23
C LYS A 107 2.61 6.30 -14.81
N HIS A 108 1.46 6.43 -14.15
CA HIS A 108 0.97 7.73 -13.67
C HIS A 108 1.87 8.34 -12.60
N VAL A 109 2.31 7.54 -11.61
CA VAL A 109 3.22 8.01 -10.56
C VAL A 109 4.53 8.51 -11.16
N ARG A 110 5.10 7.77 -12.13
CA ARG A 110 6.32 8.20 -12.81
C ARG A 110 6.15 9.53 -13.55
N ILE A 111 5.05 9.69 -14.29
CA ILE A 111 4.77 10.95 -15.01
C ILE A 111 4.62 12.11 -14.02
N ALA A 112 3.91 11.91 -12.90
CA ALA A 112 3.73 12.94 -11.89
C ALA A 112 5.08 13.39 -11.28
N GLU A 113 5.97 12.45 -10.96
CA GLU A 113 7.30 12.79 -10.45
C GLU A 113 8.16 13.51 -11.50
N GLU A 114 8.16 13.07 -12.75
CA GLU A 114 8.91 13.72 -13.84
C GLU A 114 8.42 15.17 -14.05
N THR A 115 7.10 15.40 -14.03
CA THR A 115 6.53 16.76 -14.13
C THR A 115 6.96 17.63 -12.95
N ARG A 116 6.87 17.14 -11.72
CA ARG A 116 7.28 17.87 -10.51
C ARG A 116 8.74 18.32 -10.59
N LEU A 117 9.63 17.43 -11.05
CA LEU A 117 11.05 17.73 -11.19
C LEU A 117 11.33 18.82 -12.25
N ILE A 118 10.55 18.86 -13.34
CA ILE A 118 10.65 19.92 -14.35
C ILE A 118 10.18 21.26 -13.77
N GLU A 119 9.07 21.28 -13.04
CA GLU A 119 8.56 22.50 -12.40
C GLU A 119 9.56 23.08 -11.39
N GLU A 120 10.17 22.23 -10.57
CA GLU A 120 11.21 22.63 -9.62
C GLU A 120 12.46 23.18 -10.31
N LEU A 121 12.84 22.62 -11.47
CA LEU A 121 13.95 23.13 -12.27
C LEU A 121 13.64 24.51 -12.84
N LEU A 122 12.46 24.69 -13.43
CA LEU A 122 12.01 25.97 -13.99
C LEU A 122 11.95 27.08 -12.93
N ALA A 123 11.47 26.76 -11.73
CA ALA A 123 11.39 27.70 -10.61
C ALA A 123 12.77 28.17 -10.08
N ARG A 124 13.86 27.47 -10.42
CA ARG A 124 15.22 27.86 -10.01
C ARG A 124 15.98 28.68 -11.06
N ILE A 125 15.54 28.64 -12.32
CA ILE A 125 16.21 29.31 -13.44
C ILE A 125 15.46 30.57 -13.92
N GLY A 126 14.21 30.75 -13.50
CA GLY A 126 13.46 32.02 -13.64
C GLY A 126 13.55 32.85 -12.37
#